data_AF-A0A2N7DRD9-F1
#
_entry.id   AF-A0A2N7DRD9-F1
#
_cell.length_a   1.000
_cell.length_b   1.000
_cell.length_c   1.000
_cell.angle_alpha   90.00
_cell.angle_beta   90.00
_cell.angle_gamma   90.00
#
_symmetry.space_group_name_H-M   'P 1'
#
loop_
_entity.id
_entity.type
_entity.pdbx_description
1 polymer ?
#
loop_
_entity_poly.entity_id
_entity_poly.type
_entity_poly.pdbx_seq_one_letter_code
_entity_poly.pdbx_strand_id
1 'polypeptide(L)'
;MEKVTAAAANNGFLVRPVSKAQKAFLRKIYLAGLIEQQQHNLLSLQKQTQMPRRTLQDNIAAFTDIGIDVQFVQQGQRHNAGFYQLLDWGPINGAWVNSHFDKITLALELSLTGDAMG
;
A
#
# COMPACT_ATOMS: atom_id res chain seq x y z
N MET A 1 33.19 -21.07 22.81
CA MET A 1 31.81 -21.45 22.41
C MET A 1 31.18 -20.19 21.84
N GLU A 2 31.28 -20.06 20.52
CA GLU A 2 31.03 -18.84 19.75
C GLU A 2 29.52 -18.60 19.63
N LYS A 3 29.04 -17.47 20.16
CA LYS A 3 27.67 -17.02 19.88
C LYS A 3 27.66 -16.45 18.47
N VAL A 4 27.14 -17.23 17.53
CA VAL A 4 26.75 -16.76 16.20
C VAL A 4 25.55 -15.83 16.38
N THR A 5 25.83 -14.55 16.59
CA THR A 5 24.83 -13.48 16.49
C THR A 5 24.61 -13.24 15.00
N ALA A 6 23.44 -13.63 14.50
CA ALA A 6 23.05 -13.43 13.11
C ALA A 6 23.21 -11.96 12.71
N ALA A 7 24.07 -11.73 11.72
CA ALA A 7 24.37 -10.44 11.16
C ALA A 7 23.19 -9.87 10.36
N ALA A 8 22.89 -8.61 10.65
CA ALA A 8 22.34 -7.56 9.80
C ALA A 8 21.64 -7.94 8.48
N ALA A 9 20.33 -7.70 8.43
CA ALA A 9 19.61 -7.40 7.19
C ALA A 9 18.82 -6.07 7.34
N ASN A 10 19.55 -4.97 7.07
CA ASN A 10 19.11 -3.72 6.43
C ASN A 10 18.29 -2.68 7.21
N ASN A 11 19.04 -1.91 8.01
CA ASN A 11 18.77 -0.58 8.56
C ASN A 11 18.74 0.56 7.50
N GLY A 12 18.06 0.40 6.37
CA GLY A 12 18.13 1.38 5.26
C GLY A 12 17.01 2.42 5.20
N PHE A 13 15.81 2.07 5.67
CA PHE A 13 14.60 2.82 5.33
C PHE A 13 14.27 3.97 6.30
N LEU A 14 14.79 3.92 7.53
CA LEU A 14 14.45 4.87 8.61
C LEU A 14 15.62 5.83 8.93
N VAL A 15 16.77 5.71 8.26
CA VAL A 15 17.98 6.49 8.58
C VAL A 15 18.04 7.81 7.79
N ARG A 16 17.22 7.97 6.76
CA ARG A 16 17.14 9.23 5.98
C ARG A 16 15.69 9.63 5.71
N PRO A 17 15.40 10.94 5.66
CA PRO A 17 14.09 11.44 5.23
C PRO A 17 13.73 10.91 3.85
N VAL A 18 12.52 10.39 3.73
CA VAL A 18 12.00 9.84 2.47
C VAL A 18 11.69 11.00 1.51
N SER A 19 12.27 10.97 0.31
CA SER A 19 12.06 12.03 -0.69
C SER A 19 10.61 12.06 -1.17
N LYS A 20 10.19 13.18 -1.77
CA LYS A 20 8.84 13.30 -2.36
C LYS A 20 8.56 12.21 -3.40
N ALA A 21 9.55 11.90 -4.25
CA ALA A 21 9.42 10.87 -5.27
C ALA A 21 9.29 9.47 -4.64
N GLN A 22 10.07 9.19 -3.60
CA GLN A 22 9.96 7.93 -2.86
C GLN A 22 8.60 7.82 -2.15
N LYS A 23 8.11 8.86 -1.47
CA LYS A 23 6.78 8.88 -0.86
C LYS A 23 5.68 8.64 -1.90
N ALA A 24 5.81 9.17 -3.12
CA ALA A 24 4.87 8.91 -4.21
C ALA A 24 4.88 7.44 -4.63
N PHE A 25 6.05 6.85 -4.86
CA PHE A 25 6.20 5.43 -5.20
C PHE A 25 5.65 4.51 -4.10
N LEU A 26 6.04 4.76 -2.84
CA LEU A 26 5.61 3.98 -1.68
C LEU A 26 4.09 4.00 -1.50
N ARG A 27 3.45 5.15 -1.77
CA ARG A 27 1.99 5.26 -1.69
C ARG A 27 1.29 4.38 -2.73
N LYS A 28 1.84 4.26 -3.94
CA LYS A 28 1.27 3.38 -4.97
C LYS A 28 1.31 1.92 -4.54
N ILE A 29 2.48 1.43 -4.13
CA ILE A 29 2.64 0.02 -3.71
C ILE A 29 1.89 -0.28 -2.41
N TYR A 30 1.77 0.69 -1.51
CA TYR A 30 0.96 0.56 -0.29
C TYR A 30 -0.53 0.38 -0.62
N LEU A 31 -1.08 1.21 -1.51
CA LEU A 31 -2.47 1.09 -1.94
C LEU A 31 -2.74 -0.22 -2.69
N ALA A 32 -1.80 -0.67 -3.53
CA ALA A 32 -1.89 -1.97 -4.18
C ALA A 32 -1.91 -3.13 -3.16
N GLY A 33 -1.07 -3.04 -2.11
CA GLY A 33 -1.05 -4.02 -1.02
C GLY A 33 -2.36 -4.06 -0.23
N LEU A 34 -2.98 -2.91 0.04
CA LEU A 34 -4.32 -2.86 0.64
C LEU A 34 -5.35 -3.59 -0.24
N ILE A 35 -5.35 -3.28 -1.55
CA ILE A 35 -6.28 -3.87 -2.52
C ILE A 35 -6.08 -5.39 -2.65
N GLU A 36 -4.84 -5.89 -2.53
CA GLU A 36 -4.54 -7.33 -2.52
C GLU A 36 -5.13 -8.03 -1.28
N GLN A 37 -5.06 -7.38 -0.11
CA GLN A 37 -5.47 -7.97 1.17
C GLN A 37 -6.99 -8.06 1.32
N GLN A 38 -7.74 -7.08 0.82
CA GLN A 38 -9.21 -7.04 0.96
C GLN A 38 -9.88 -6.20 -0.13
N GLN A 39 -11.20 -6.42 -0.30
CA GLN A 39 -11.99 -5.66 -1.26
C GLN A 39 -12.09 -4.19 -0.85
N HIS A 40 -11.52 -3.33 -1.68
CA HIS A 40 -11.47 -1.90 -1.44
C HIS A 40 -12.15 -1.08 -2.53
N ASN A 41 -12.85 -0.03 -2.14
CA ASN A 41 -13.26 1.04 -3.04
C ASN A 41 -12.71 2.37 -2.54
N LEU A 42 -12.92 3.45 -3.28
CA LEU A 42 -12.39 4.77 -2.88
C LEU A 42 -12.85 5.20 -1.48
N LEU A 43 -14.07 4.85 -1.07
CA LEU A 43 -14.59 5.21 0.26
C LEU A 43 -13.90 4.39 1.35
N SER A 44 -13.72 3.08 1.19
CA SER A 44 -13.05 2.26 2.19
C SER A 44 -11.55 2.58 2.28
N LEU A 45 -10.89 2.85 1.15
CA LEU A 45 -9.50 3.33 1.14
C LEU A 45 -9.36 4.69 1.83
N GLN A 46 -10.29 5.63 1.61
CA GLN A 46 -10.27 6.92 2.28
C GLN A 46 -10.43 6.77 3.79
N LYS A 47 -11.35 5.92 4.25
CA LYS A 47 -11.54 5.64 5.68
C LYS A 47 -10.30 5.01 6.32
N GLN A 48 -9.66 4.06 5.64
CA GLN A 48 -8.50 3.38 6.19
C GLN A 48 -7.23 4.25 6.18
N THR A 49 -7.00 4.98 5.09
CA THR A 49 -5.75 5.73 4.90
C THR A 49 -5.82 7.19 5.33
N GLN A 50 -7.04 7.72 5.55
CA GLN A 50 -7.32 9.15 5.75
C GLN A 50 -6.85 10.06 4.60
N MET A 51 -6.44 9.49 3.46
CA MET A 51 -6.02 10.27 2.30
C MET A 51 -7.21 10.90 1.59
N PRO A 52 -7.08 12.13 1.06
CA PRO A 52 -8.11 12.73 0.22
C PRO A 52 -8.43 11.84 -0.98
N ARG A 53 -9.71 11.80 -1.36
CA ARG A 53 -10.18 11.00 -2.51
C ARG A 53 -9.37 11.26 -3.79
N ARG A 54 -9.04 12.53 -4.07
CA ARG A 54 -8.24 12.91 -5.25
C ARG A 54 -6.85 12.26 -5.23
N THR A 55 -6.20 12.24 -4.07
CA THR A 55 -4.90 11.57 -3.86
C THR A 55 -5.00 10.07 -4.16
N LEU A 56 -6.05 9.40 -3.67
CA LEU A 56 -6.25 7.97 -3.95
C LEU A 56 -6.45 7.71 -5.45
N GLN A 57 -7.30 8.50 -6.10
CA GLN A 57 -7.55 8.41 -7.54
C GLN A 57 -6.28 8.64 -8.36
N ASP A 58 -5.48 9.67 -8.03
CA ASP A 58 -4.22 9.95 -8.71
C ASP A 58 -3.22 8.81 -8.57
N ASN A 59 -3.11 8.20 -7.38
CA ASN A 59 -2.19 7.09 -7.19
C ASN A 59 -2.65 5.83 -7.93
N ILE A 60 -3.94 5.48 -7.86
CA ILE A 60 -4.50 4.31 -8.54
C ILE A 60 -4.39 4.47 -10.06
N ALA A 61 -4.69 5.64 -10.61
CA ALA A 61 -4.53 5.90 -12.05
C ALA A 61 -3.07 5.74 -12.51
N ALA A 62 -2.13 6.04 -11.63
CA ALA A 62 -0.70 5.98 -11.88
C ALA A 62 -0.07 4.61 -11.54
N PHE A 63 -0.85 3.56 -11.30
CA PHE A 63 -0.36 2.19 -11.12
C PHE A 63 0.29 1.64 -12.38
N THR A 64 -0.31 1.93 -13.54
CA THR A 64 0.19 1.51 -14.86
C THR A 64 1.58 2.07 -15.16
N ASP A 65 1.92 3.27 -14.66
CA ASP A 65 3.27 3.84 -14.77
C ASP A 65 4.37 2.95 -14.17
N ILE A 66 4.02 2.12 -13.18
CA ILE A 66 4.93 1.19 -12.51
C ILE A 66 4.59 -0.28 -12.82
N GLY A 67 3.71 -0.52 -13.79
CA GLY A 67 3.34 -1.85 -14.27
C GLY A 67 2.38 -2.63 -13.37
N ILE A 68 1.78 -2.01 -12.35
CA ILE A 68 0.74 -2.67 -11.54
C ILE A 68 -0.58 -2.64 -12.31
N ASP A 69 -1.22 -3.81 -12.44
CA ASP A 69 -2.52 -3.97 -13.07
C ASP A 69 -3.63 -4.12 -12.03
N VAL A 70 -4.62 -3.24 -12.12
CA VAL A 70 -5.78 -3.21 -11.23
C VAL A 70 -7.03 -2.92 -12.04
N GLN A 71 -8.10 -3.66 -11.76
CA GLN A 71 -9.41 -3.42 -12.36
C GLN A 71 -10.44 -2.99 -11.31
N PHE A 72 -11.45 -2.25 -11.73
CA PHE A 72 -12.61 -1.95 -10.88
C PHE A 72 -13.77 -2.88 -11.25
N VAL A 73 -14.09 -3.81 -10.37
CA VAL A 73 -15.15 -4.81 -10.57
C VAL A 73 -16.46 -4.28 -10.02
N GLN A 74 -17.53 -4.34 -10.83
CA GLN A 74 -18.89 -3.99 -10.42
C GLN A 74 -19.76 -5.25 -10.37
N GLN A 75 -20.41 -5.49 -9.23
CA GLN A 75 -21.44 -6.51 -9.12
C GLN A 75 -22.80 -5.86 -9.44
N GLY A 76 -23.44 -6.28 -10.53
CA GLY A 76 -24.49 -5.51 -11.21
C GLY A 76 -25.77 -5.17 -10.40
N GLN A 77 -26.47 -4.16 -10.94
CA GLN A 77 -27.88 -3.78 -10.76
C GLN A 77 -28.44 -3.59 -9.34
N ARG A 78 -27.78 -2.79 -8.51
CA ARG A 78 -28.37 -1.58 -7.86
C ARG A 78 -27.34 -1.01 -6.89
N HIS A 79 -27.12 0.30 -7.01
CA HIS A 79 -26.09 1.11 -6.33
C HIS A 79 -24.68 0.84 -6.88
N ASN A 80 -23.91 1.92 -7.09
CA ASN A 80 -22.55 1.94 -7.67
C ASN A 80 -21.49 1.26 -6.77
N ALA A 81 -21.80 0.09 -6.21
CA ALA A 81 -20.93 -0.68 -5.35
C ALA A 81 -20.02 -1.56 -6.21
N GLY A 82 -18.81 -1.08 -6.43
CA GLY A 82 -17.71 -1.87 -6.97
C GLY A 82 -16.50 -1.81 -6.04
N PHE A 83 -15.50 -2.62 -6.35
CA PHE A 83 -14.22 -2.65 -5.65
C PHE A 83 -13.07 -2.80 -6.64
N TYR A 84 -11.90 -2.32 -6.25
CA TYR A 84 -10.65 -2.57 -6.94
C TYR A 84 -10.20 -3.99 -6.68
N GLN A 85 -9.75 -4.67 -7.73
CA GLN A 85 -9.13 -5.97 -7.69
C GLN A 85 -7.75 -5.86 -8.33
N LEU A 86 -6.72 -6.18 -7.56
CA LEU A 86 -5.36 -6.32 -8.07
C LEU A 86 -5.31 -7.57 -8.96
N LEU A 87 -4.83 -7.42 -10.20
CA LEU A 87 -4.69 -8.52 -11.15
C LEU A 87 -3.25 -9.02 -11.20
N ASP A 88 -2.31 -8.09 -11.28
CA ASP A 88 -0.88 -8.38 -11.34
C ASP A 88 -0.08 -7.23 -10.70
N TRP A 89 0.98 -7.58 -9.97
CA TRP A 89 1.95 -6.62 -9.48
C TRP A 89 2.93 -6.14 -10.57
N GLY A 90 2.98 -6.84 -11.70
CA GLY A 90 3.91 -6.59 -12.79
C GLY A 90 5.36 -6.70 -12.31
N PRO A 91 6.20 -5.65 -12.47
CA PRO A 91 7.60 -5.70 -12.07
C PRO A 91 7.81 -5.54 -10.55
N ILE A 92 6.76 -5.28 -9.77
CA ILE A 92 6.85 -5.06 -8.33
C ILE A 92 6.75 -6.40 -7.59
N ASN A 93 7.58 -6.60 -6.56
CA ASN A 93 7.50 -7.80 -5.72
C ASN A 93 6.44 -7.61 -4.61
N GLY A 94 5.23 -8.12 -4.82
CA GLY A 94 4.13 -8.05 -3.84
C GLY A 94 4.47 -8.68 -2.47
N ALA A 95 5.20 -9.79 -2.45
CA ALA A 95 5.62 -10.41 -1.18
C ALA A 95 6.58 -9.51 -0.37
N TRP A 96 7.44 -8.75 -1.06
CA TRP A 96 8.27 -7.74 -0.40
C TRP A 96 7.40 -6.62 0.20
N VAL A 97 6.39 -6.14 -0.52
CA VAL A 97 5.46 -5.11 -0.02
C VAL A 97 4.74 -5.59 1.24
N ASN A 98 4.19 -6.81 1.21
CA ASN A 98 3.46 -7.39 2.34
C ASN A 98 4.36 -7.59 3.58
N SER A 99 5.61 -8.05 3.39
CA SER A 99 6.56 -8.20 4.51
C SER A 99 7.10 -6.88 5.07
N HIS A 100 6.92 -5.76 4.36
CA HIS A 100 7.40 -4.43 4.75
C HIS A 100 6.27 -3.43 5.02
N PHE A 101 5.03 -3.90 5.11
CA PHE A 101 3.84 -3.05 5.15
C PHE A 101 3.88 -2.00 6.28
N ASP A 102 4.26 -2.40 7.50
CA ASP A 102 4.38 -1.51 8.66
C ASP A 102 5.44 -0.42 8.44
N LYS A 103 6.58 -0.80 7.86
CA LYS A 103 7.65 0.15 7.55
C LYS A 103 7.17 1.16 6.53
N ILE A 104 6.53 0.71 5.44
CA ILE A 104 5.96 1.57 4.40
C ILE A 104 4.94 2.54 5.01
N THR A 105 4.06 2.06 5.89
CA THR A 105 3.07 2.86 6.60
C THR A 105 3.72 3.98 7.42
N LEU A 106 4.76 3.65 8.19
CA LEU A 106 5.52 4.61 8.99
C LEU A 106 6.20 5.68 8.11
N ALA A 107 6.80 5.31 6.98
CA ALA A 107 7.41 6.28 6.06
C ALA A 107 6.42 7.19 5.34
N LEU A 108 5.16 6.76 5.22
CA LEU A 108 4.07 7.58 4.73
C LEU A 108 3.45 8.45 5.83
N GLU A 109 3.98 8.38 7.06
CA GLU A 109 3.47 9.10 8.24
C GLU A 109 1.99 8.80 8.50
N LEU A 110 1.56 7.59 8.16
CA LEU A 110 0.21 7.09 8.42
C LEU A 110 0.17 6.43 9.80
N SER A 111 -0.94 6.62 10.51
CA SER A 111 -1.17 5.91 11.76
C SER A 111 -1.33 4.41 11.47
N LEU A 112 -0.48 3.58 12.07
CA LEU A 112 -0.71 2.14 12.15
C LEU A 112 -2.00 1.95 12.97
N THR A 113 -3.10 1.60 12.31
CA THR A 113 -4.36 1.36 13.01
C THR A 113 -4.26 0.00 13.71
N GLY A 114 -3.65 0.02 14.90
CA GLY A 114 -3.52 -1.11 15.83
C GLY A 114 -4.12 -0.85 17.22
N ASP A 115 -4.47 0.39 17.55
CA ASP A 115 -5.15 0.73 18.81
C ASP A 115 -6.65 0.95 18.59
N ALA A 116 -7.35 -0.13 18.26
CA ALA A 116 -8.72 -0.30 18.72
C ALA A 116 -8.66 -1.04 20.07
N MET A 117 -8.22 -0.31 21.10
CA MET A 117 -8.38 -0.70 22.50
C MET A 117 -9.77 -0.26 22.97
N GLY A 118 -10.61 -1.22 23.34
CA GLY A 118 -11.70 -1.07 24.33
C GLY A 118 -12.99 -0.45 23.83
#